data_AF-A0A2V9CMB0-F1
#
_entry.id   AF-A0A2V9CMB0-F1
#
_cell.length_a   1.000
_cell.length_b   1.000
_cell.length_c   1.000
_cell.angle_alpha   90.00
_cell.angle_beta   90.00
_cell.angle_gamma   90.00
#
_symmetry.space_group_name_H-M   'P 1'
#
loop_
_entity.id
_entity.type
_entity.pdbx_description
1 polymer ?
#
loop_
_entity_poly.entity_id
_entity_poly.type
_entity_poly.pdbx_seq_one_letter_code
_entity_poly.pdbx_strand_id
1 'polypeptide(L)'
;MTSLLTLRLELKTRQRIARIASRRRISTSEVIREAIEAWLERQEPVAAPYDAMSDLLGVVNGGKPRRSAETGRRFREVLKSRRKRL
;
A
#
# COMPACT_ATOMS: atom_id res chain seq x y z
N MET A 1 -5.89 -8.31 -20.55
CA MET A 1 -6.00 -8.02 -22.00
C MET A 1 -5.08 -6.85 -22.31
N THR A 2 -4.20 -6.96 -23.30
CA THR A 2 -3.32 -5.85 -23.73
C THR A 2 -4.07 -4.93 -24.70
N SER A 3 -4.09 -3.63 -24.40
CA SER A 3 -4.68 -2.60 -25.27
C SER A 3 -3.59 -1.71 -25.87
N LEU A 4 -3.78 -1.25 -27.11
CA LEU A 4 -2.86 -0.33 -27.78
C LEU A 4 -3.20 1.12 -27.42
N LEU A 5 -2.20 1.88 -26.98
CA LEU A 5 -2.32 3.30 -26.65
C LEU A 5 -1.26 4.09 -27.43
N THR A 6 -1.71 5.08 -28.21
CA THR A 6 -0.82 5.98 -28.96
C THR A 6 -0.75 7.33 -28.23
N LEU A 7 0.46 7.78 -27.90
CA LEU A 7 0.69 9.02 -27.14
C LEU A 7 1.54 10.00 -27.96
N ARG A 8 1.14 11.28 -27.97
CA ARG A 8 1.99 12.36 -28.48
C ARG A 8 2.89 12.84 -27.35
N LEU A 9 4.20 12.83 -27.58
CA LEU A 9 5.21 13.23 -26.61
C LEU A 9 6.10 14.32 -27.20
N GLU A 10 6.53 15.24 -26.34
CA GLU A 10 7.58 16.19 -26.64
C GLU A 10 8.88 15.48 -27.05
N LEU A 11 9.60 16.05 -28.02
CA LEU A 11 10.83 15.45 -28.57
C LEU A 11 11.86 15.17 -27.47
N LYS A 12 12.02 16.10 -26.52
CA LYS A 12 12.93 15.97 -25.36
C LYS A 12 12.61 14.74 -24.50
N THR A 13 11.32 14.46 -24.31
CA THR A 13 10.85 13.35 -23.48
C THR A 13 11.09 12.03 -24.21
N ARG A 14 10.79 11.97 -25.52
CA ARG A 14 11.07 10.82 -26.36
C ARG A 14 12.57 10.44 -26.37
N GLN A 15 13.45 11.44 -26.49
CA GLN A 15 14.90 11.21 -26.46
C GLN A 15 15.39 10.68 -25.10
N ARG A 16 14.83 11.20 -24.00
CA ARG A 16 15.14 10.69 -22.65
C ARG A 16 14.72 9.24 -22.47
N ILE A 17 13.51 8.88 -22.91
CA ILE A 17 13.00 7.50 -22.83
C ILE A 17 13.91 6.56 -23.64
N ALA A 18 14.25 6.95 -24.88
CA ALA A 18 15.14 6.15 -25.73
C ALA A 18 16.52 5.92 -25.09
N ARG A 19 17.07 6.94 -24.42
CA ARG A 19 18.34 6.82 -23.69
C ARG A 19 18.26 5.84 -22.51
N ILE A 20 17.15 5.86 -21.77
CA ILE A 20 16.92 4.93 -20.66
C ILE A 20 16.76 3.50 -21.18
N ALA A 21 15.95 3.32 -22.23
CA ALA A 21 15.72 2.04 -22.90
C ALA A 21 17.06 1.42 -23.37
N SER A 22 17.90 2.22 -24.03
CA SER A 22 19.23 1.80 -24.48
C SER A 22 20.14 1.39 -23.31
N ARG A 23 20.21 2.20 -22.25
CA ARG A 23 21.05 1.91 -21.07
C ARG A 23 20.62 0.63 -20.34
N ARG A 24 19.32 0.37 -20.26
CA ARG A 24 18.75 -0.79 -19.57
C ARG A 24 18.55 -2.01 -20.47
N ARG A 25 18.84 -1.90 -21.78
CA ARG A 25 18.63 -2.93 -22.81
C ARG A 25 17.19 -3.46 -22.86
N ILE A 26 16.21 -2.59 -22.67
CA ILE A 26 14.78 -2.90 -22.74
C ILE A 26 14.10 -2.04 -23.81
N SER A 27 12.87 -2.40 -24.20
CA SER A 27 12.14 -1.66 -25.22
C SER A 27 11.65 -0.30 -24.70
N THR A 28 11.46 0.67 -25.60
CA THR A 28 10.85 1.97 -25.27
C THR A 28 9.47 1.81 -24.62
N SER A 29 8.67 0.87 -25.13
CA SER A 29 7.35 0.57 -24.58
C SER A 29 7.43 -0.01 -23.17
N GLU A 30 8.47 -0.80 -22.87
CA GLU A 30 8.71 -1.32 -21.52
C GLU A 30 9.00 -0.20 -20.53
N VAL A 31 9.88 0.73 -20.91
CA VAL A 31 10.19 1.90 -20.08
C VAL A 31 8.93 2.73 -19.80
N ILE A 32 8.07 2.88 -20.80
CA ILE A 32 6.80 3.61 -20.64
C ILE A 32 5.85 2.85 -19.72
N ARG A 33 5.77 1.51 -19.83
CA ARG A 33 4.93 0.68 -18.96
C ARG A 33 5.37 0.78 -17.51
N GLU A 34 6.66 0.57 -17.23
CA GLU A 34 7.20 0.69 -15.87
C GLU A 34 6.94 2.10 -15.28
N ALA A 35 7.07 3.15 -16.10
CA ALA A 35 6.81 4.51 -15.64
C ALA A 35 5.33 4.75 -15.31
N ILE A 36 4.42 4.16 -16.08
CA ILE A 36 2.98 4.25 -15.82
C ILE A 36 2.62 3.45 -14.56
N GLU A 37 3.11 2.22 -14.41
CA GLU A 37 2.89 1.39 -13.22
C GLU A 37 3.39 2.09 -11.96
N ALA A 38 4.62 2.59 -11.96
CA ALA A 38 5.18 3.34 -10.83
C ALA A 38 4.43 4.64 -10.53
N TRP A 39 3.75 5.23 -11.51
CA TRP A 39 2.89 6.39 -11.29
C TRP A 39 1.54 5.97 -10.70
N LEU A 40 0.93 4.88 -11.22
CA LEU A 40 -0.32 4.32 -10.72
C LEU A 40 -0.19 3.89 -9.26
N GLU A 41 0.86 3.16 -8.89
CA GLU A 41 1.12 2.73 -7.50
C GLU A 41 1.18 3.90 -6.52
N ARG A 42 1.62 5.08 -6.97
CA ARG A 42 1.65 6.30 -6.12
C ARG A 42 0.32 7.02 -6.03
N GLN A 43 -0.56 6.83 -7.01
CA GLN A 43 -1.88 7.46 -7.06
C GLN A 43 -2.96 6.56 -6.48
N GLU A 44 -2.75 5.23 -6.50
CA GLU A 44 -3.65 4.31 -5.85
C GLU A 44 -3.71 4.67 -4.37
N PRO A 45 -4.93 4.88 -3.84
CA PRO A 45 -5.09 5.17 -2.43
C PRO A 45 -4.48 4.01 -1.67
N VAL A 46 -3.70 4.33 -0.62
CA VAL A 46 -3.36 3.32 0.39
C VAL A 46 -4.69 2.69 0.79
N ALA A 47 -4.83 1.39 0.52
CA ALA A 47 -6.05 0.65 0.76
C ALA A 47 -6.60 1.06 2.13
N ALA A 48 -7.91 1.29 2.23
CA ALA A 48 -8.49 1.73 3.49
C ALA A 48 -8.00 0.77 4.59
N PRO A 49 -7.71 1.23 5.83
CA PRO A 49 -7.09 0.37 6.84
C PRO A 49 -7.79 -0.97 7.03
N TYR A 50 -9.09 -1.03 6.78
CA TYR A 50 -9.87 -2.25 6.71
C TYR A 50 -9.46 -3.17 5.55
N ASP A 51 -9.43 -2.67 4.31
CA ASP A 51 -9.06 -3.43 3.11
C ASP A 51 -7.63 -3.98 3.21
N ALA A 52 -6.71 -3.17 3.74
CA ALA A 52 -5.32 -3.57 3.96
C ALA A 52 -5.16 -4.73 4.97
N MET A 53 -6.15 -4.91 5.86
CA MET A 53 -6.14 -5.95 6.89
C MET A 53 -7.16 -7.06 6.66
N SER A 54 -8.02 -6.94 5.64
CA SER A 54 -9.16 -7.84 5.42
C SER A 54 -8.72 -9.31 5.32
N ASP A 55 -7.61 -9.59 4.62
CA ASP A 55 -7.07 -10.94 4.46
C ASP A 55 -6.50 -11.53 5.77
N LEU A 56 -6.23 -10.69 6.78
CA LEU A 56 -5.77 -11.10 8.10
C LEU A 56 -6.93 -11.31 9.08
N LEU A 57 -8.10 -10.73 8.81
CA LEU A 57 -9.29 -10.86 9.63
C LEU A 57 -9.87 -12.27 9.47
N GLY A 58 -9.94 -13.03 10.56
CA GLY A 58 -10.49 -14.39 10.57
C GLY A 58 -9.50 -15.50 10.16
N VAL A 59 -8.37 -15.16 9.52
CA VAL A 59 -7.28 -16.13 9.26
C VAL A 59 -6.43 -16.36 10.51
N VAL A 60 -6.23 -15.31 11.32
CA VAL A 60 -5.48 -15.44 12.57
C VAL A 60 -6.44 -15.87 13.69
N ASN A 61 -6.17 -17.02 14.31
CA ASN A 61 -6.86 -17.43 15.53
C ASN A 61 -6.60 -16.40 16.63
N GLY A 62 -7.59 -15.55 16.91
CA GLY A 62 -7.55 -14.44 17.85
C GLY A 62 -7.47 -14.88 19.32
N GLY A 63 -6.42 -15.61 19.69
CA GLY A 63 -6.12 -16.01 21.06
C GLY A 63 -7.29 -16.71 21.78
N LYS A 64 -7.29 -16.66 23.12
CA LYS A 64 -8.36 -17.26 23.93
C LYS A 64 -9.68 -16.48 23.71
N PRO A 65 -10.81 -17.17 23.47
CA PRO A 65 -12.13 -16.54 23.45
C PRO A 65 -12.36 -15.70 24.72
N ARG A 66 -13.15 -14.63 24.62
CA ARG A 66 -13.53 -13.75 25.74
C ARG A 66 -12.42 -12.92 26.40
N ARG A 67 -11.26 -12.70 25.76
CA ARG A 67 -10.28 -11.71 26.28
C ARG A 67 -10.88 -10.31 26.49
N SER A 68 -11.88 -9.94 25.70
CA SER A 68 -12.57 -8.64 25.79
C SER A 68 -13.71 -8.59 26.82
N ALA A 69 -14.13 -9.72 27.40
CA ALA A 69 -15.33 -9.80 28.24
C ALA A 69 -15.23 -8.97 29.53
N GLU A 70 -14.03 -8.69 30.01
CA GLU A 70 -13.79 -7.92 31.23
C GLU A 70 -12.96 -6.65 31.00
N THR A 71 -12.81 -6.22 29.74
CA THR A 71 -11.94 -5.08 29.40
C THR A 71 -12.31 -3.84 30.21
N GLY A 72 -13.60 -3.54 30.39
CA GLY A 72 -14.04 -2.38 31.18
C GLY A 72 -13.62 -2.45 32.66
N ARG A 73 -13.69 -3.63 33.28
CA ARG A 73 -13.29 -3.83 34.69
C ARG A 73 -11.77 -3.71 34.85
N ARG A 74 -11.02 -4.41 33.98
CA ARG A 74 -9.55 -4.41 33.98
C ARG A 74 -8.98 -3.04 33.65
N PHE A 75 -9.57 -2.33 32.70
CA PHE A 75 -9.17 -0.98 32.34
C PHE A 75 -9.41 0.00 33.50
N ARG A 76 -10.55 -0.13 34.19
CA ARG A 76 -10.83 0.66 35.41
C ARG A 76 -9.81 0.40 36.52
N GLU A 77 -9.33 -0.83 36.70
CA GLU A 77 -8.27 -1.17 37.65
C GLU A 77 -6.92 -0.53 37.28
N VAL A 78 -6.55 -0.54 36.00
CA VAL A 78 -5.35 0.15 35.49
C VAL A 78 -5.43 1.66 35.71
N LEU A 79 -6.60 2.28 35.47
CA LEU A 79 -6.78 3.72 35.72
C LEU A 79 -6.68 4.05 37.22
N LYS A 80 -7.24 3.21 38.10
CA LYS A 80 -7.13 3.37 39.55
C LYS A 80 -5.69 3.22 40.04
N SER A 81 -4.92 2.26 39.51
CA SER A 81 -3.52 2.05 39.91
C SER A 81 -2.60 3.18 39.44
N ARG A 82 -2.86 3.78 38.28
CA ARG A 82 -2.18 5.00 37.82
C ARG A 82 -2.48 6.21 38.71
N ARG A 83 -3.73 6.37 39.15
CA ARG A 83 -4.13 7.46 40.05
C ARG A 83 -3.53 7.36 41.45
N LYS A 84 -3.17 6.15 41.89
CA LYS A 84 -2.49 5.92 43.19
C LYS A 84 -0.96 6.12 43.15
N ARG A 85 -0.37 6.31 41.96
CA ARG A 85 1.08 6.57 41.78
C ARG A 85 1.42 8.06 41.65
N LEU A 86 0.40 8.94 41.70
CA LEU A 86 0.52 10.38 41.84
C LEU A 86 0.19 10.75 43.29
#